data_AF-A0A958SCB4-F1
#
_entry.id   AF-A0A958SCB4-F1
#
_cell.length_a   1.000
_cell.length_b   1.000
_cell.length_c   1.000
_cell.angle_alpha   90.00
_cell.angle_beta   90.00
_cell.angle_gamma   90.00
#
_symmetry.space_group_name_H-M   'P 1'
#
loop_
_entity.id
_entity.type
_entity.pdbx_description
1 polymer ?
#
loop_
_entity_poly.entity_id
_entity_poly.type
_entity_poly.pdbx_seq_one_letter_code
_entity_poly.pdbx_strand_id
1 'polypeptide(L)'
;DWPGNIRELENTIEHAFIWEESSRIQMSSLPEPLLLQAGVELSQISMPEPTSVNAEVDTGRVEPEESSEMVTIQGEALDFNKHKEAFEKEFIIKALKTFKGRINQTALHANIPKKTLLRKIEKYGINAKDYIESNP
;
A
#
# COMPACT_ATOMS: atom_id res chain seq x y z
N ASP A 1 12.60 -15.10 15.98
CA ASP A 1 11.51 -15.42 15.04
C ASP A 1 10.91 -14.14 14.49
N TRP A 2 10.77 -14.03 13.17
CA TRP A 2 10.17 -12.86 12.50
C TRP A 2 8.64 -12.89 12.66
N PRO A 3 7.98 -11.77 13.00
CA PRO A 3 6.55 -11.76 13.31
C PRO A 3 5.62 -11.89 12.09
N GLY A 4 6.14 -11.67 10.89
CA GLY A 4 5.38 -11.63 9.64
C GLY A 4 5.66 -12.81 8.69
N ASN A 5 5.19 -12.69 7.45
CA ASN A 5 5.56 -13.65 6.40
C ASN A 5 6.92 -13.28 5.73
N ILE A 6 7.51 -14.21 4.98
CA ILE A 6 8.83 -14.02 4.35
C ILE A 6 8.90 -12.79 3.42
N ARG A 7 7.79 -12.42 2.76
CA ARG A 7 7.74 -11.20 1.92
C ARG A 7 7.69 -9.92 2.72
N GLU A 8 7.13 -9.95 3.94
CA GLU A 8 7.19 -8.78 4.84
C GLU A 8 8.61 -8.55 5.33
N LEU A 9 9.38 -9.63 5.54
CA LEU A 9 10.82 -9.54 5.83
C LEU A 9 11.59 -8.94 4.64
N GLU A 10 11.30 -9.41 3.42
CA GLU A 10 11.92 -8.89 2.19
C GLU A 10 11.65 -7.39 2.02
N ASN A 11 10.39 -6.97 2.06
CA ASN A 11 10.00 -5.55 1.96
C ASN A 11 10.67 -4.70 3.05
N THR A 12 10.78 -5.23 4.26
CA THR A 12 11.45 -4.53 5.37
C THR A 12 12.91 -4.27 5.07
N ILE A 13 13.62 -5.28 4.58
CA ILE A 13 15.06 -5.18 4.26
C ILE A 13 15.25 -4.25 3.06
N GLU A 14 14.40 -4.34 2.05
CA GLU A 14 14.44 -3.43 0.89
C GLU A 14 14.25 -1.97 1.32
N HIS A 15 13.24 -1.69 2.14
CA HIS A 15 13.00 -0.34 2.64
C HIS A 15 14.15 0.17 3.49
N ALA A 16 14.69 -0.67 4.38
CA ALA A 16 15.81 -0.29 5.23
C ALA A 16 17.11 -0.06 4.45
N PHE A 17 17.29 -0.78 3.34
CA PHE A 17 18.38 -0.56 2.42
C PHE A 17 18.22 0.74 1.61
N ILE A 18 16.99 1.09 1.20
CA ILE A 18 16.72 2.34 0.46
C ILE A 18 16.97 3.57 1.33
N TRP A 19 16.59 3.53 2.61
CA TRP A 19 16.74 4.66 3.52
C TRP A 19 18.13 4.79 4.13
N GLU A 20 18.94 3.74 4.12
CA GLU A 20 20.28 3.77 4.70
C GLU A 20 21.33 4.23 3.67
N GLU A 21 21.91 5.40 3.92
CA GLU A 21 23.01 5.94 3.10
C GLU A 21 24.39 5.41 3.55
N SER A 22 24.45 4.62 4.63
CA SER A 22 25.68 4.06 5.21
C SER A 22 25.91 2.59 4.87
N SER A 23 27.11 2.09 5.20
CA SER A 23 27.51 0.69 5.02
C SER A 23 26.87 -0.30 6.01
N ARG A 24 26.04 0.18 6.95
CA ARG A 24 25.39 -0.62 8.00
C ARG A 24 23.97 -0.11 8.23
N ILE A 25 22.99 -1.01 8.12
CA ILE A 25 21.57 -0.71 8.43
C ILE A 25 21.44 -0.37 9.92
N GLN A 26 20.95 0.83 10.22
CA GLN A 26 20.64 1.30 11.56
C GLN A 26 19.17 1.08 11.92
N MET A 27 18.87 1.07 13.22
CA MET A 27 17.49 0.89 13.70
C MET A 27 16.56 2.00 13.19
N SER A 28 17.08 3.21 12.99
CA SER A 28 16.35 4.35 12.39
C SER A 28 15.91 4.13 10.94
N SER A 29 16.54 3.20 10.23
CA SER A 29 16.27 2.90 8.82
C SER A 29 15.23 1.80 8.67
N LEU A 30 14.89 1.10 9.76
CA LEU A 30 13.83 0.10 9.74
C LEU A 30 12.44 0.77 9.78
N PRO A 31 11.45 0.20 9.08
CA PRO A 31 10.07 0.66 9.15
C PRO A 31 9.52 0.76 10.58
N GLU A 32 8.83 1.86 10.87
CA GLU A 32 8.19 2.17 12.17
C GLU A 32 7.34 1.03 12.77
N PRO A 33 6.56 0.26 11.98
CA PRO A 33 5.76 -0.84 12.53
C PRO A 33 6.59 -1.92 13.24
N LEU A 34 7.85 -2.12 12.82
CA LEU A 34 8.75 -3.11 13.42
C LEU A 34 9.43 -2.59 14.66
N LEU A 35 9.75 -1.30 14.70
CA LEU A 35 10.30 -0.67 15.88
C LEU A 35 9.31 -0.75 17.05
N LEU A 36 8.03 -0.50 16.76
CA LEU A 36 6.96 -0.59 17.74
C LEU A 36 6.76 -2.04 18.22
N GLN A 37 6.86 -3.02 17.31
CA GLN A 37 6.68 -4.43 17.65
C GLN A 37 7.88 -5.04 18.38
N ALA A 38 9.08 -4.52 18.16
CA ALA A 38 10.30 -4.92 18.87
C ALA A 38 10.41 -4.32 20.28
N GLY A 39 9.42 -3.54 20.73
CA GLY A 39 9.41 -2.91 22.05
C GLY A 39 10.41 -1.76 22.17
N VAL A 40 10.79 -1.14 21.05
CA VAL A 40 11.63 0.06 21.06
C VAL A 40 10.73 1.26 21.38
N GLU A 41 10.88 1.81 22.58
CA GLU A 41 10.27 3.08 22.98
C GLU A 41 10.74 4.20 22.03
N LEU A 42 9.84 4.76 21.23
CA LEU A 42 10.10 5.83 20.24
C LEU A 42 10.53 7.19 20.86
N SER A 43 10.81 7.24 22.16
CA SER A 43 11.10 8.48 22.89
C SER A 43 12.44 9.16 22.56
N GLN A 44 13.25 8.60 21.65
CA GLN A 44 14.57 9.13 21.29
C GLN A 44 14.81 9.37 19.80
N ILE A 45 13.81 9.16 18.93
CA ILE A 45 13.94 9.56 17.52
C ILE A 45 13.59 11.04 17.44
N SER A 46 14.62 11.89 17.49
CA SER A 46 14.50 13.30 17.12
C SER A 46 14.15 13.37 15.64
N MET A 47 12.85 13.39 15.34
CA MET A 47 12.38 14.05 14.13
C MET A 47 12.61 15.55 14.31
N PRO A 48 13.10 16.30 13.31
CA PRO A 48 13.00 17.74 13.34
C PRO A 48 11.50 18.09 13.39
N GLU A 49 11.07 18.72 14.47
CA GLU A 49 9.72 19.26 14.58
C GLU A 49 9.46 20.20 13.39
N PRO A 50 8.30 20.12 12.71
CA PRO A 50 7.87 21.21 11.85
C PRO A 50 7.72 22.44 12.73
N THR A 51 8.64 23.40 12.55
CA THR A 51 8.71 24.68 13.25
C THR A 51 7.32 25.25 13.49
N SER A 52 6.88 25.23 14.76
CA SER A 52 5.70 25.95 15.22
C SER A 52 5.90 27.44 14.97
N VAL A 53 5.23 27.97 13.94
CA VAL A 53 4.92 29.40 13.86
C VAL A 53 3.76 29.67 14.83
N ASN A 54 4.05 30.41 15.88
CA ASN A 54 3.06 30.84 16.86
C ASN A 54 2.02 31.75 16.21
N ALA A 55 0.75 31.37 16.25
CA ALA A 55 -0.37 32.30 16.21
C ALA A 55 -1.44 31.81 17.18
N GLU A 56 -1.64 32.61 18.21
CA GLU A 56 -2.62 32.43 19.29
C GLU A 56 -4.03 32.21 18.71
N VAL A 57 -4.65 31.06 18.94
CA VAL A 57 -6.12 30.96 18.87
C VAL A 57 -6.65 30.05 19.99
N ASP A 58 -7.51 30.72 20.74
CA ASP A 58 -8.45 30.34 21.77
C ASP A 58 -9.16 28.97 21.64
N THR A 59 -9.51 28.49 22.83
CA THR A 59 -10.14 27.23 23.20
C THR A 59 -11.43 26.89 22.44
N GLY A 60 -11.46 25.69 21.85
CA GLY A 60 -12.68 25.09 21.31
C GLY A 60 -12.43 23.69 20.77
N ARG A 61 -12.85 22.69 21.54
CA ARG A 61 -12.91 21.25 21.22
C ARG A 61 -13.05 20.94 19.73
N VAL A 62 -11.98 20.45 19.11
CA VAL A 62 -11.96 19.91 17.74
C VAL A 62 -11.88 18.39 17.80
N GLU A 63 -12.94 17.76 17.32
CA GLU A 63 -12.98 16.36 16.91
C GLU A 63 -11.92 16.16 15.79
N PRO A 64 -11.29 14.98 15.65
CA PRO A 64 -10.32 14.75 14.59
C PRO A 64 -11.06 14.63 13.25
N GLU A 65 -11.10 15.75 12.53
CA GLU A 65 -11.51 15.85 11.13
C GLU A 65 -10.54 15.02 10.27
N GLU A 66 -10.96 13.83 9.85
CA GLU A 66 -10.38 13.13 8.69
C GLU A 66 -10.61 13.96 7.42
N SER A 67 -9.82 15.02 7.25
CA SER A 67 -9.82 15.85 6.05
C SER A 67 -8.79 15.29 5.08
N SER A 68 -9.24 14.30 4.31
CA SER A 68 -8.58 13.86 3.08
C SER A 68 -8.72 14.98 2.04
N GLU A 69 -7.72 15.86 1.96
CA GLU A 69 -7.68 16.94 0.98
C GLU A 69 -7.57 16.36 -0.44
N MET A 70 -8.66 16.41 -1.21
CA MET A 70 -8.67 16.07 -2.62
C MET A 70 -8.01 17.18 -3.45
N VAL A 71 -6.88 16.86 -4.09
CA VAL A 71 -6.23 17.71 -5.08
C VAL A 71 -7.09 17.78 -6.35
N THR A 72 -7.56 18.96 -6.73
CA THR A 72 -8.34 19.20 -7.95
C THR A 72 -7.45 19.88 -9.00
N ILE A 73 -7.39 19.35 -10.23
CA ILE A 73 -6.77 20.02 -11.37
C ILE A 73 -7.84 20.11 -12.48
N GLN A 74 -8.15 21.33 -12.93
CA GLN A 74 -9.12 21.63 -14.00
C GLN A 74 -10.59 21.21 -13.71
N GLY A 75 -11.03 21.27 -12.46
CA GLY A 75 -12.46 21.11 -12.12
C GLY A 75 -12.97 19.66 -12.12
N GLU A 76 -12.13 18.70 -12.48
CA GLU A 76 -12.36 17.28 -12.18
C GLU A 76 -11.59 16.90 -10.91
N ALA A 77 -12.27 16.27 -9.96
CA ALA A 77 -11.62 15.67 -8.81
C ALA A 77 -10.62 14.63 -9.32
N LEU A 78 -9.31 14.84 -9.08
CA LEU A 78 -8.30 13.81 -9.30
C LEU A 78 -8.46 12.79 -8.16
N ASP A 79 -9.52 12.00 -8.26
CA ASP A 79 -9.76 10.92 -7.34
C ASP A 79 -8.78 9.79 -7.69
N PHE A 80 -7.61 9.86 -7.03
CA PHE A 80 -6.57 8.84 -7.14
C PHE A 80 -7.14 7.45 -6.86
N ASN A 81 -8.09 7.32 -5.92
CA ASN A 81 -8.71 6.03 -5.62
C ASN A 81 -9.55 5.54 -6.79
N LYS A 82 -10.34 6.41 -7.41
CA LYS A 82 -11.12 6.06 -8.61
C LYS A 82 -10.23 5.63 -9.79
N HIS A 83 -9.18 6.39 -10.08
CA HIS A 83 -8.23 6.05 -11.14
C HIS A 83 -7.47 4.75 -10.85
N LYS A 84 -7.04 4.57 -9.59
CA LYS A 84 -6.40 3.33 -9.12
C LYS A 84 -7.34 2.13 -9.26
N GLU A 85 -8.59 2.26 -8.84
CA GLU A 85 -9.55 1.16 -8.92
C GLU A 85 -9.87 0.76 -10.37
N ALA A 86 -10.01 1.75 -11.26
CA ALA A 86 -10.21 1.49 -12.68
C ALA A 86 -9.02 0.72 -13.28
N PHE A 87 -7.80 1.18 -13.00
CA PHE A 87 -6.58 0.52 -13.45
C PHE A 87 -6.45 -0.90 -12.88
N GLU A 88 -6.67 -1.09 -11.57
CA GLU A 88 -6.62 -2.41 -10.93
C GLU A 88 -7.61 -3.39 -11.58
N LYS A 89 -8.85 -2.94 -11.84
CA LYS A 89 -9.88 -3.77 -12.48
C LYS A 89 -9.47 -4.17 -13.90
N GLU A 90 -9.01 -3.20 -14.70
CA GLU A 90 -8.58 -3.46 -16.09
C GLU A 90 -7.38 -4.42 -16.12
N PHE A 91 -6.41 -4.19 -15.25
CA PHE A 91 -5.22 -5.04 -15.12
C PHE A 91 -5.61 -6.49 -14.82
N ILE A 92 -6.51 -6.73 -13.86
CA ILE A 92 -6.95 -8.08 -13.48
C ILE A 92 -7.68 -8.76 -14.65
N ILE A 93 -8.55 -8.04 -15.36
CA ILE A 93 -9.25 -8.57 -16.54
C ILE A 93 -8.23 -8.97 -17.61
N LYS A 94 -7.26 -8.11 -17.91
CA LYS A 94 -6.21 -8.39 -18.91
C LYS A 94 -5.38 -9.60 -18.52
N ALA A 95 -4.95 -9.68 -17.25
CA ALA A 95 -4.18 -10.80 -16.74
C ALA A 95 -4.98 -12.11 -16.80
N LEU A 96 -6.26 -12.10 -16.40
CA LEU A 96 -7.12 -13.28 -16.49
C LEU A 96 -7.34 -13.74 -17.94
N LYS A 97 -7.47 -12.82 -18.90
CA LYS A 97 -7.52 -13.14 -20.33
C LYS A 97 -6.23 -13.80 -20.82
N THR A 98 -5.07 -13.23 -20.49
CA THR A 98 -3.76 -13.77 -20.91
C THR A 98 -3.52 -15.18 -20.38
N PHE A 99 -3.93 -15.46 -19.15
CA PHE A 99 -3.73 -16.76 -18.50
C PHE A 99 -4.97 -17.68 -18.56
N LYS A 100 -5.95 -17.37 -19.42
CA LYS A 100 -7.16 -18.20 -19.65
C LYS A 100 -7.90 -18.57 -18.36
N GLY A 101 -8.09 -17.59 -17.47
CA GLY A 101 -8.77 -17.81 -16.18
C GLY A 101 -8.00 -18.65 -15.16
N ARG A 102 -6.75 -19.05 -15.43
CA ARG A 102 -5.94 -19.87 -14.50
C ARG A 102 -5.39 -19.03 -13.35
N ILE A 103 -6.21 -18.85 -12.32
CA ILE A 103 -5.93 -17.99 -11.15
C ILE A 103 -4.53 -18.21 -10.56
N ASN A 104 -4.08 -19.47 -10.41
CA ASN A 104 -2.74 -19.74 -9.86
C ASN A 104 -1.61 -19.18 -10.75
N GLN A 105 -1.73 -19.35 -12.08
CA GLN A 105 -0.74 -18.81 -13.03
C GLN A 105 -0.84 -17.29 -13.11
N THR A 106 -2.06 -16.75 -13.15
CA THR A 106 -2.30 -15.30 -13.14
C THR A 106 -1.67 -14.66 -11.90
N ALA A 107 -1.89 -15.21 -10.72
CA ALA A 107 -1.33 -14.69 -9.47
C ALA A 107 0.22 -14.67 -9.49
N LEU A 108 0.83 -15.76 -9.98
CA LEU A 108 2.28 -15.87 -10.07
C LEU A 108 2.88 -14.86 -11.05
N HIS A 109 2.33 -14.77 -12.27
CA HIS A 109 2.87 -13.90 -13.32
C HIS A 109 2.50 -12.43 -13.15
N ALA A 110 1.38 -12.13 -12.49
CA ALA A 110 1.00 -10.75 -12.15
C ALA A 110 1.74 -10.21 -10.92
N ASN A 111 2.55 -11.05 -10.25
CA ASN A 111 3.19 -10.73 -8.97
C ASN A 111 2.19 -10.28 -7.90
N ILE A 112 0.99 -10.90 -7.86
CA ILE A 112 -0.06 -10.59 -6.88
C ILE A 112 -0.36 -11.86 -6.08
N PRO A 113 -0.35 -11.81 -4.74
CA PRO A 113 -0.74 -12.97 -3.93
C PRO A 113 -2.12 -13.48 -4.32
N LYS A 114 -2.26 -14.80 -4.45
CA LYS A 114 -3.53 -15.45 -4.84
C LYS A 114 -4.73 -14.97 -4.03
N LYS A 115 -4.59 -14.84 -2.71
CA LYS A 115 -5.65 -14.35 -1.82
C LYS A 115 -6.05 -12.91 -2.14
N THR A 116 -5.09 -12.05 -2.45
CA THR A 116 -5.33 -10.66 -2.88
C THR A 116 -6.03 -10.62 -4.23
N LEU A 117 -5.58 -11.44 -5.18
CA LEU A 117 -6.21 -11.55 -6.50
C LEU A 117 -7.67 -12.02 -6.38
N LEU A 118 -7.95 -13.06 -5.58
CA LEU A 118 -9.31 -13.54 -5.32
C LEU A 118 -10.20 -12.46 -4.70
N ARG A 119 -9.71 -11.75 -3.67
CA ARG A 119 -10.45 -10.64 -3.05
C ARG A 119 -10.80 -9.53 -4.05
N LYS A 120 -9.86 -9.20 -4.95
CA LYS A 120 -10.10 -8.19 -5.99
C LYS A 120 -11.08 -8.69 -7.05
N ILE A 121 -10.99 -9.95 -7.46
CA ILE A 121 -11.94 -10.61 -8.37
C ILE A 121 -13.36 -10.55 -7.80
N GLU A 122 -13.53 -10.88 -6.52
CA GLU A 122 -14.81 -10.77 -5.81
C GLU A 122 -15.28 -9.31 -5.69
N LYS A 123 -14.39 -8.39 -5.28
CA LYS A 123 -14.70 -6.95 -5.16
C LYS A 123 -15.23 -6.36 -6.47
N TYR A 124 -14.67 -6.76 -7.61
CA TYR A 124 -15.07 -6.23 -8.92
C TYR A 124 -16.11 -7.09 -9.64
N GLY A 125 -16.61 -8.16 -9.02
CA GLY A 125 -17.59 -9.07 -9.61
C GLY A 125 -17.09 -9.78 -10.87
N ILE A 126 -15.79 -10.05 -10.96
CA ILE A 126 -15.17 -10.71 -12.11
C ILE A 126 -15.33 -12.22 -11.92
N ASN A 127 -15.76 -12.95 -12.95
CA ASN A 127 -15.77 -14.41 -12.92
C ASN A 127 -14.58 -14.96 -13.71
N ALA A 128 -13.65 -15.63 -13.03
CA ALA A 128 -12.47 -16.21 -13.67
C ALA A 128 -12.82 -17.32 -14.68
N LYS A 129 -13.96 -18.00 -14.52
CA LYS A 129 -14.39 -19.11 -15.41
C LYS A 129 -14.74 -18.65 -16.81
N ASP A 130 -15.27 -17.44 -16.94
CA ASP A 130 -15.68 -16.86 -18.23
C ASP A 130 -14.48 -16.71 -19.19
N TYR A 131 -13.26 -16.64 -18.64
CA TYR A 131 -12.02 -16.50 -19.41
C TYR A 131 -11.32 -17.83 -19.71
N ILE A 132 -11.83 -18.96 -19.23
CA ILE A 132 -11.28 -20.29 -19.52
C ILE A 132 -11.63 -20.71 -20.95
N GLU A 133 -12.83 -20.37 -21.41
CA GLU A 133 -13.40 -20.80 -22.70
C GLU A 133 -13.42 -19.70 -23.77
N SER A 134 -13.03 -18.46 -23.42
CA SER A 134 -13.21 -17.29 -24.31
C SER A 134 -12.16 -17.15 -25.42
N ASN A 135 -11.52 -18.23 -25.89
CA ASN A 135 -10.67 -18.15 -27.07
C ASN A 135 -10.96 -19.33 -28.00
N PRO A 136 -11.55 -19.11 -29.19
CA PRO A 136 -11.58 -20.11 -30.25
C PRO A 136 -10.15 -20.50 -30.69
#